data_AF-A0A3M2IF03-F1
#
_entry.id   AF-A0A3M2IF03-F1
#
_cell.length_a   1.000
_cell.length_b   1.000
_cell.length_c   1.000
_cell.angle_alpha   90.00
_cell.angle_beta   90.00
_cell.angle_gamma   90.00
#
_symmetry.space_group_name_H-M   'P 1'
#
loop_
_entity.id
_entity.type
_entity.pdbx_description
1 polymer ?
#
loop_
_entity_poly.entity_id
_entity_poly.type
_entity_poly.pdbx_seq_one_letter_code
_entity_poly.pdbx_strand_id
1 'polypeptide(L)' 'MADKPTNGSVPEAQLLREIVDRITAHVNVKHIILFGSYATGKVHEDSDIDLVVVLDEPGFAQDY' A
#
# COMPACT_ATOMS: atom_id res chain seq x y z
N MET A 1 -13.52 23.52 2.32
CA MET A 1 -13.86 22.56 3.38
C MET A 1 -12.63 21.70 3.56
N ALA A 2 -11.87 21.90 4.63
CA ALA A 2 -10.64 21.14 4.85
C ALA A 2 -11.02 19.84 5.57
N ASP A 3 -10.64 18.72 4.98
CA ASP A 3 -10.90 17.40 5.53
C ASP A 3 -10.22 17.26 6.89
N LYS A 4 -10.95 16.75 7.88
CA LYS A 4 -10.42 16.64 9.25
C LYS A 4 -9.47 15.46 9.28
N PRO A 5 -8.24 15.60 9.84
CA PRO A 5 -7.36 14.45 10.03
C PRO A 5 -8.08 13.43 10.92
N THR A 6 -8.37 12.26 10.36
CA THR A 6 -8.85 11.11 11.12
C THR A 6 -7.68 10.58 11.95
N ASN A 7 -7.97 10.08 13.14
CA ASN A 7 -6.97 9.51 14.04
C ASN A 7 -6.17 8.49 13.23
N GLY A 8 -4.85 8.70 13.08
CA GLY A 8 -3.99 8.03 12.09
C GLY A 8 -3.91 6.50 12.24
N SER A 9 -4.98 5.82 11.88
CA SER A 9 -5.08 4.38 11.92
C SER A 9 -4.42 3.82 10.67
N VAL A 10 -3.35 3.07 10.87
CA VAL A 10 -2.84 2.07 9.92
C VAL A 10 -4.03 1.35 9.26
N PRO A 11 -4.01 1.03 7.95
CA PRO A 11 -5.13 0.32 7.34
C PRO A 11 -5.39 -0.96 8.14
N GLU A 12 -6.66 -1.35 8.25
CA GLU A 12 -7.03 -2.51 9.05
C GLU A 12 -6.14 -3.71 8.69
N ALA A 13 -5.65 -4.44 9.70
CA ALA A 13 -4.68 -5.51 9.49
C ALA A 13 -5.17 -6.58 8.51
N GLN A 14 -6.49 -6.74 8.39
CA GLN A 14 -7.13 -7.62 7.42
C GLN A 14 -6.99 -7.11 5.98
N LEU A 15 -7.21 -5.81 5.75
CA LEU A 15 -7.02 -5.18 4.44
C LEU A 15 -5.56 -5.25 3.98
N LEU A 16 -4.61 -4.94 4.88
CA LEU A 16 -3.18 -5.07 4.57
C LEU A 16 -2.81 -6.49 4.17
N ARG A 17 -3.33 -7.49 4.90
CA ARG A 17 -3.10 -8.90 4.60
C ARG A 17 -3.68 -9.26 3.23
N GLU A 18 -4.90 -8.84 2.94
CA GLU A 18 -5.53 -9.08 1.64
C GLU A 18 -4.74 -8.47 0.47
N ILE A 19 -4.23 -7.25 0.63
CA ILE A 19 -3.39 -6.61 -0.39
C ILE A 19 -2.10 -7.41 -0.61
N VAL A 20 -1.41 -7.81 0.48
CA VAL A 20 -0.19 -8.62 0.40
C VAL A 20 -0.46 -9.96 -0.27
N ASP A 21 -1.53 -10.66 0.11
CA ASP A 21 -1.91 -11.95 -0.46
C ASP A 21 -2.20 -11.82 -1.97
N ARG A 22 -2.93 -10.78 -2.38
CA ARG A 22 -3.24 -10.53 -3.80
C ARG A 22 -1.99 -10.24 -4.62
N ILE A 23 -1.06 -9.43 -4.11
CA ILE A 23 0.20 -9.11 -4.81
C ILE A 23 1.07 -10.37 -4.94
N THR A 24 1.31 -11.06 -3.82
CA THR A 24 2.22 -12.23 -3.78
C THR A 24 1.69 -13.45 -4.52
N ALA A 25 0.37 -13.53 -4.75
CA ALA A 25 -0.23 -14.58 -5.57
C ALA A 25 0.10 -14.45 -7.08
N HIS A 26 0.50 -13.28 -7.56
CA HIS A 26 0.68 -13.02 -9.00
C HIS A 26 2.14 -12.75 -9.41
N VAL A 27 2.98 -12.30 -8.48
CA VAL A 27 4.37 -11.94 -8.76
C VAL A 27 5.32 -12.42 -7.66
N ASN A 28 6.55 -12.77 -8.04
CA ASN A 28 7.59 -13.12 -7.07
C ASN A 28 8.16 -11.84 -6.42
N VAL A 29 7.70 -11.55 -5.20
CA VAL A 29 8.05 -10.33 -4.47
C VAL A 29 9.25 -10.55 -3.56
N LYS A 30 10.20 -9.62 -3.62
CA LYS A 30 11.30 -9.51 -2.67
C LYS A 30 10.93 -8.67 -1.45
N HIS A 31 10.32 -7.50 -1.68
CA HIS A 31 9.86 -6.61 -0.60
C HIS A 31 8.57 -5.87 -0.99
N ILE A 32 7.70 -5.62 0.00
CA ILE A 32 6.58 -4.69 -0.09
C ILE A 32 6.82 -3.61 0.96
N ILE A 33 6.81 -2.35 0.53
CA ILE A 33 7.13 -1.20 1.40
C ILE A 33 5.94 -0.24 1.37
N LEU A 34 5.38 0.03 2.55
CA LEU A 34 4.38 1.07 2.74
C LEU A 34 5.06 2.44 2.74
N PHE A 35 4.53 3.38 1.95
CA PHE A 35 4.95 4.77 1.97
C PHE A 35 3.73 5.72 2.03
N GLY A 36 3.95 7.01 1.81
CA GLY A 36 2.87 7.99 1.71
C GLY A 36 2.20 8.34 3.04
N SER A 37 0.91 8.70 2.95
CA SER A 37 0.11 9.25 4.07
C SER A 37 0.02 8.27 5.24
N TYR A 38 -0.24 6.99 4.98
CA TYR A 38 -0.31 5.93 5.99
C TYR A 38 1.04 5.65 6.68
N ALA A 39 2.16 5.77 5.98
CA ALA A 39 3.48 5.62 6.59
C ALA A 39 3.88 6.83 7.47
N THR A 40 3.37 8.02 7.15
CA THR A 40 3.73 9.28 7.82
C THR A 40 2.72 9.74 8.87
N GLY A 41 1.61 9.01 9.05
CA GLY A 41 0.53 9.38 9.96
C GLY A 41 -0.29 10.59 9.51
N LYS A 42 -0.17 11.00 8.24
CA LYS A 42 -0.91 12.13 7.64
C LYS A 42 -2.07 11.62 6.77
N VAL A 43 -2.80 10.64 7.28
CA VAL A 43 -3.92 9.99 6.59
C VAL A 43 -5.19 10.85 6.69
N HIS A 44 -5.97 10.85 5.62
CA HIS A 44 -7.27 11.50 5.45
C HIS A 44 -8.31 10.45 5.03
N GLU A 45 -9.61 10.79 5.07
CA GLU A 45 -10.69 9.83 4.77
C GLU A 45 -10.58 9.24 3.35
N ASP A 46 -10.09 10.05 2.42
CA ASP A 46 -9.89 9.71 1.00
C ASP A 46 -8.45 9.28 0.66
N SER A 47 -7.61 9.01 1.66
CA SER A 47 -6.23 8.62 1.42
C SER A 47 -6.10 7.22 0.82
N ASP A 48 -5.37 7.15 -0.28
CA ASP A 48 -4.91 5.90 -0.90
C ASP A 48 -3.86 5.18 -0.04
N ILE A 49 -3.66 3.88 -0.31
CA ILE A 49 -2.57 3.08 0.26
C ILE A 49 -1.45 2.98 -0.77
N ASP A 50 -0.38 3.73 -0.52
CA ASP A 50 0.80 3.79 -1.37
C ASP A 50 1.78 2.65 -1.07
N LEU A 51 2.06 1.80 -2.05
CA LEU A 51 3.00 0.67 -1.92
C LEU A 51 4.09 0.69 -2.98
N VAL A 52 5.33 0.43 -2.57
CA VAL A 52 6.42 0.02 -3.47
C VAL A 52 6.55 -1.49 -3.39
N VAL A 53 6.42 -2.16 -4.54
CA VAL A 53 6.64 -3.60 -4.67
C VAL A 53 7.97 -3.83 -5.39
N VAL A 54 8.93 -4.41 -4.69
CA VAL A 54 10.23 -4.81 -5.25
C VAL A 54 10.14 -6.28 -5.64
N LEU A 55 10.30 -6.57 -6.93
CA LEU A 55 10.31 -7.94 -7.46
C LEU A 55 11.68 -8.59 -7.21
N ASP A 56 11.70 -9.92 -7.09
CA ASP A 56 12.96 -10.67 -6.94
C ASP A 56 13.73 -10.81 -8.26
N GLU A 57 13.04 -10.58 -9.37
CA GLU A 57 13.58 -10.57 -10.72
C GLU A 57 13.04 -9.38 -11.53
N PRO A 58 13.74 -8.93 -12.59
CA PRO A 58 13.24 -7.87 -13.45
C PRO A 58 11.89 -8.23 -14.08
N GLY A 59 10.89 -7.39 -13.85
CA GLY A 59 9.59 -7.48 -14.51
C GLY A 59 9.39 -6.30 -15.47
N PHE A 60 8.66 -6.54 -16.55
CA PHE A 60 8.15 -5.47 -17.42
C PHE A 60 6.70 -5.20 -17.05
N ALA A 61 6.36 -3.93 -16.82
CA ALA A 61 4.96 -3.53 -16.69
C ALA A 61 4.24 -3.89 -17.99
N GLN A 62 3.19 -4.69 -17.89
CA GLN A 62 2.40 -5.07 -19.06
C GLN A 62 1.34 -4.01 -19.37
N ASP A 63 0.78 -3.35 -18.35
CA ASP A 63 -0.26 -2.32 -18.47
C ASP A 63 -0.12 -1.25 -17.36
N TYR A 64 -0.57 -0.02 -17.64
CA TYR A 64 -0.66 1.12 -16.71
C TYR A 64 -2.09 1.65 -16.62
#